data_AF-A0A8T9Q4R5-F1
#
_entry.id   AF-A0A8T9Q4R5-F1
#
_cell.length_a   1.000
_cell.length_b   1.000
_cell.length_c   1.000
_cell.angle_alpha   90.00
_cell.angle_beta   90.00
_cell.angle_gamma   90.00
#
_symmetry.space_group_name_H-M   'P 1'
#
loop_
_entity.id
_entity.type
_entity.pdbx_description
1 polymer ?
#
loop_
_entity_poly.entity_id
_entity_poly.type
_entity_poly.pdbx_seq_one_letter_code
_entity_poly.pdbx_strand_id
1 'polypeptide(L)'
;MSRLLPATLLLALLLTGSLVRAQSLTYNQLLEGAARQLGQKNYCAATAAFTQAFADSSRVGPFDLYAGAGAAANCPGQQAQALRWLLQLSRQPNLPITARDIDQMAQDASLSSLHSSADWNRFLVSMRQTAARRVAEAQRAAAEWQQAALGQALPAPTKPGAFAVAQPGFALYYAPVDTVRVPYLVYVPKTYNLTRPAALLVYLHGALLARRSFGPLTRGWRRSRFLPRQPSRMPWCSTPSAGSRLGG
;
A
#
# COMPACT_ATOMS: atom_id res chain seq x y z
N MET A 1 -40.62 62.26 25.95
CA MET A 1 -39.96 60.97 26.31
C MET A 1 -40.16 59.99 25.16
N SER A 2 -39.06 59.37 24.70
CA SER A 2 -39.03 58.07 24.01
C SER A 2 -39.58 57.97 22.57
N ARG A 3 -38.82 58.43 21.57
CA ARG A 3 -38.96 58.05 20.15
C ARG A 3 -37.63 57.62 19.50
N LEU A 4 -36.82 56.86 20.22
CA LEU A 4 -35.52 56.36 19.73
C LEU A 4 -35.37 54.82 19.80
N LEU A 5 -36.47 54.11 20.03
CA LEU A 5 -36.46 52.67 20.33
C LEU A 5 -36.57 51.67 19.15
N PRO A 6 -36.98 52.00 17.90
CA PRO A 6 -37.08 50.97 16.87
C PRO A 6 -35.77 50.75 16.08
N ALA A 7 -34.86 51.73 16.06
CA ALA A 7 -33.66 51.68 15.21
C ALA A 7 -32.53 50.80 15.80
N THR A 8 -32.44 50.69 17.13
CA THR A 8 -31.43 49.88 17.81
C THR A 8 -31.75 48.38 17.80
N LEU A 9 -33.03 47.99 17.70
CA LEU A 9 -33.42 46.59 17.68
C LEU A 9 -33.09 45.89 16.34
N LEU A 10 -33.17 46.61 15.22
CA LEU A 10 -32.87 46.08 13.90
C LEU A 10 -31.36 45.86 13.68
N LEU A 11 -30.51 46.70 14.27
CA LEU A 11 -29.06 46.55 14.17
C LEU A 11 -28.54 45.37 15.01
N ALA A 12 -29.19 45.07 16.14
CA ALA A 12 -28.82 43.93 17.00
C ALA A 12 -29.17 42.56 16.38
N LEU A 13 -30.20 42.49 15.51
CA LEU A 13 -30.58 41.26 14.80
C LEU A 13 -29.70 40.97 13.56
N LEU A 14 -29.04 41.98 12.99
CA LEU A 14 -28.10 41.81 11.88
C LEU A 14 -26.70 41.37 12.33
N LEU A 15 -26.34 41.57 13.60
CA LEU A 15 -25.04 41.20 14.18
C LEU A 15 -24.99 39.77 14.76
N THR A 16 -26.13 39.09 14.91
CA THR A 16 -26.20 37.71 15.44
C THR A 16 -26.38 36.64 14.36
N GLY A 17 -26.53 37.03 13.08
CA GLY A 17 -26.97 36.16 11.99
C GLY A 17 -25.89 35.46 11.15
N SER A 18 -24.60 35.47 11.50
CA SER A 18 -23.57 34.91 10.58
C SER A 18 -22.44 34.14 11.25
N LEU A 19 -22.76 33.28 12.21
CA LEU A 19 -21.92 32.10 12.48
C LEU A 19 -22.35 30.94 11.58
N VAL A 20 -22.32 31.15 10.26
CA VAL A 20 -22.25 30.03 9.33
C VAL A 20 -20.86 29.43 9.53
N ARG A 21 -20.75 28.41 10.37
CA ARG A 21 -19.58 27.53 10.36
C ARG A 21 -19.49 26.99 8.94
N ALA A 22 -18.53 27.46 8.16
CA ALA A 22 -18.09 26.76 6.96
C ALA A 22 -17.67 25.36 7.42
N GLN A 23 -18.55 24.38 7.25
CA GLN A 23 -18.23 23.00 7.53
C GLN A 23 -17.21 22.60 6.47
N SER A 24 -15.93 22.61 6.84
CA SER A 24 -14.86 22.12 5.98
C SER A 24 -15.14 20.65 5.67
N LEU A 25 -15.31 20.32 4.39
CA LEU A 25 -15.49 18.95 3.95
C LEU A 25 -14.30 18.10 4.43
N THR A 26 -14.60 16.92 4.95
CA THR A 26 -13.55 15.99 5.37
C THR A 26 -12.86 15.36 4.16
N TYR A 27 -11.64 14.85 4.35
CA TYR A 27 -10.89 14.14 3.31
C TYR A 27 -11.72 13.05 2.61
N ASN A 28 -12.43 12.21 3.36
CA ASN A 28 -13.25 11.13 2.81
C ASN A 28 -14.43 11.67 2.00
N GLN A 29 -15.10 12.74 2.46
CA GLN A 29 -16.18 13.38 1.71
C GLN A 29 -15.69 13.99 0.39
N LEU A 30 -14.48 14.55 0.37
CA LEU A 30 -13.86 15.05 -0.85
C LEU A 30 -13.54 13.91 -1.83
N LEU A 31 -13.02 12.77 -1.34
CA LEU A 31 -12.77 11.59 -2.18
C LEU A 31 -14.06 10.97 -2.72
N GLU A 32 -15.12 10.86 -1.91
CA GLU A 32 -16.43 10.37 -2.36
C GLU A 32 -17.03 11.29 -3.43
N GLY A 33 -16.90 12.60 -3.25
CA GLY A 33 -17.27 13.59 -4.25
C GLY A 33 -16.47 13.42 -5.55
N ALA A 34 -15.15 13.29 -5.45
CA ALA A 34 -14.27 13.07 -6.59
C ALA A 34 -14.62 11.77 -7.34
N ALA A 35 -14.86 10.67 -6.61
CA ALA A 35 -15.24 9.38 -7.18
C ALA A 35 -16.58 9.45 -7.92
N ARG A 36 -17.55 10.20 -7.38
CA ARG A 36 -18.84 10.43 -8.06
C ARG A 36 -18.66 11.20 -9.37
N GLN A 37 -17.86 12.27 -9.35
CA GLN A 37 -17.55 13.05 -10.56
C GLN A 37 -16.80 12.21 -11.59
N LEU A 38 -15.85 11.36 -11.16
CA LEU A 38 -15.17 10.39 -12.01
C LEU A 38 -16.13 9.41 -12.67
N GLY A 39 -17.08 8.84 -11.90
CA GLY A 39 -18.10 7.94 -12.44
C GLY A 39 -19.00 8.60 -13.49
N GLN A 40 -19.21 9.92 -13.37
CA GLN A 40 -19.94 10.75 -14.33
C GLN A 40 -19.07 11.28 -15.47
N LYS A 41 -17.77 10.91 -15.53
CA LYS A 41 -16.77 11.42 -16.47
C LYS A 41 -16.58 12.94 -16.43
N ASN A 42 -16.96 13.58 -15.31
CA ASN A 42 -16.70 14.99 -15.08
C ASN A 42 -15.27 15.18 -14.54
N TYR A 43 -14.29 14.97 -15.41
CA TYR A 43 -12.87 14.90 -15.04
C TYR A 43 -12.34 16.19 -14.42
N CYS A 44 -12.79 17.36 -14.87
CA CYS A 44 -12.34 18.63 -14.31
C CYS A 44 -12.91 18.89 -12.92
N ALA A 45 -14.19 18.57 -12.67
CA ALA A 45 -14.74 18.66 -11.32
C ALA A 45 -14.10 17.62 -10.37
N ALA A 46 -13.85 16.40 -10.85
CA ALA A 46 -13.11 15.40 -10.08
C ALA A 46 -11.70 15.88 -9.73
N THR A 47 -10.99 16.47 -10.69
CA THR A 47 -9.65 17.05 -10.48
C THR A 47 -9.67 18.15 -9.42
N ALA A 48 -10.67 19.03 -9.43
CA ALA A 48 -10.84 20.06 -8.42
C ALA A 48 -11.07 19.45 -7.02
N ALA A 49 -11.92 18.42 -6.92
CA ALA A 49 -12.18 17.73 -5.66
C ALA A 49 -10.94 17.01 -5.12
N PHE A 50 -10.17 16.32 -5.98
CA PHE A 50 -8.87 15.74 -5.58
C PHE A 50 -7.86 16.80 -5.15
N THR A 51 -7.82 17.95 -5.84
CA THR A 51 -6.93 19.06 -5.46
C THR A 51 -7.24 19.56 -4.05
N GLN A 52 -8.53 19.67 -3.71
CA GLN A 52 -8.95 20.01 -2.34
C GLN A 52 -8.59 18.91 -1.34
N ALA A 53 -8.82 17.64 -1.70
CA ALA A 53 -8.50 16.50 -0.83
C ALA A 53 -6.99 16.43 -0.54
N PHE A 54 -6.15 16.69 -1.54
CA PHE A 54 -4.70 16.57 -1.44
C PHE A 54 -4.00 17.80 -0.85
N ALA A 55 -4.76 18.83 -0.44
CA ALA A 55 -4.23 19.94 0.32
C ALA A 55 -3.59 19.46 1.64
N ASP A 56 -4.16 18.44 2.28
CA ASP A 56 -3.53 17.74 3.40
C ASP A 56 -2.74 16.51 2.90
N SER A 57 -1.46 16.73 2.58
CA SER A 57 -0.57 15.67 2.08
C SER A 57 -0.37 14.49 3.03
N SER A 58 -0.70 14.62 4.32
CA SER A 58 -0.50 13.55 5.32
C SER A 58 -1.47 12.38 5.17
N ARG A 59 -2.59 12.60 4.50
CA ARG A 59 -3.67 11.60 4.32
C ARG A 59 -3.65 10.91 2.97
N VAL A 60 -2.82 11.38 2.04
CA VAL A 60 -2.89 11.01 0.63
C VAL A 60 -2.30 9.62 0.41
N GLY A 61 -3.16 8.68 0.00
CA GLY A 61 -2.77 7.34 -0.38
C GLY A 61 -2.23 7.23 -1.81
N PRO A 62 -1.49 6.16 -2.14
CA PRO A 62 -1.00 5.92 -3.50
C PRO A 62 -2.14 5.72 -4.52
N PHE A 63 -3.25 5.10 -4.10
CA PHE A 63 -4.43 4.93 -4.95
C PHE A 63 -5.11 6.27 -5.25
N ASP A 64 -5.19 7.15 -4.25
CA ASP A 64 -5.80 8.45 -4.41
C ASP A 64 -4.99 9.29 -5.40
N LEU A 65 -3.65 9.31 -5.28
CA LEU A 65 -2.76 10.00 -6.23
C LEU A 65 -2.95 9.50 -7.65
N TYR A 66 -3.10 8.20 -7.84
CA TYR A 66 -3.30 7.64 -9.16
C TYR A 66 -4.67 7.99 -9.73
N ALA A 67 -5.74 7.84 -8.95
CA ALA A 67 -7.09 8.20 -9.36
C ALA A 67 -7.19 9.70 -9.70
N GLY A 68 -6.56 10.56 -8.90
CA GLY A 68 -6.43 11.98 -9.16
C GLY A 68 -5.65 12.25 -10.44
N ALA A 69 -4.52 11.59 -10.66
CA ALA A 69 -3.74 11.73 -11.88
C ALA A 69 -4.54 11.35 -13.13
N GLY A 70 -5.30 10.25 -13.08
CA GLY A 70 -6.23 9.86 -14.14
C GLY A 70 -7.29 10.94 -14.40
N ALA A 71 -7.89 11.50 -13.34
CA ALA A 71 -8.84 12.62 -13.48
C ALA A 71 -8.19 13.83 -14.18
N ALA A 72 -7.01 14.25 -13.71
CA ALA A 72 -6.30 15.42 -14.22
C ALA A 72 -5.80 15.22 -15.66
N ALA A 73 -5.36 14.01 -16.02
CA ALA A 73 -4.93 13.70 -17.38
C ALA A 73 -6.08 13.85 -18.39
N ASN A 74 -7.32 13.61 -17.97
CA ASN A 74 -8.52 13.75 -18.80
C ASN A 74 -9.20 15.12 -18.68
N CYS A 75 -8.67 16.05 -17.87
CA CYS A 75 -9.13 17.44 -17.83
C CYS A 75 -8.21 18.32 -18.69
N PRO A 76 -8.73 19.02 -19.71
CA PRO A 76 -7.92 19.92 -20.54
C PRO A 76 -7.13 20.95 -19.71
N GLY A 77 -5.82 21.07 -19.98
CA GLY A 77 -4.93 22.00 -19.26
C GLY A 77 -4.38 21.49 -17.93
N GLN A 78 -4.76 20.29 -17.49
CA GLN A 78 -4.33 19.72 -16.19
C GLN A 78 -3.28 18.60 -16.30
N GLN A 79 -2.69 18.39 -17.49
CA GLN A 79 -1.67 17.35 -17.71
C GLN A 79 -0.46 17.51 -16.77
N ALA A 80 -0.03 18.75 -16.51
CA ALA A 80 1.04 19.04 -15.57
C ALA A 80 0.68 18.66 -14.12
N GLN A 81 -0.58 18.84 -13.72
CA GLN A 81 -1.08 18.42 -12.41
C GLN A 81 -1.10 16.90 -12.28
N ALA A 82 -1.51 16.20 -13.35
CA ALA A 82 -1.50 14.74 -13.40
C ALA A 82 -0.08 14.19 -13.20
N LEU A 83 0.89 14.70 -13.97
CA LEU A 83 2.30 14.32 -13.84
C LEU A 83 2.85 14.62 -12.45
N ARG A 84 2.47 15.75 -11.84
CA ARG A 84 2.89 16.10 -10.47
C ARG A 84 2.43 15.05 -9.44
N TRP A 85 1.18 14.60 -9.53
CA TRP A 85 0.64 13.58 -8.64
C TRP A 85 1.26 12.21 -8.87
N LEU A 86 1.56 11.84 -10.13
CA LEU A 86 2.31 10.62 -10.45
C LEU A 86 3.75 10.66 -9.90
N LEU A 87 4.42 11.82 -10.00
CA LEU A 87 5.73 12.00 -9.40
C LEU A 87 5.66 11.89 -7.86
N GLN A 88 4.61 12.40 -7.23
CA GLN A 88 4.38 12.21 -5.79
C GLN A 88 4.16 10.73 -5.45
N LEU A 89 3.41 9.98 -6.27
CA LEU A 89 3.24 8.54 -6.12
C LEU A 89 4.58 7.80 -6.14
N SER A 90 5.48 8.15 -7.05
CA SER A 90 6.81 7.52 -7.16
C SER A 90 7.70 7.69 -5.92
N ARG A 91 7.41 8.71 -5.10
CA ARG A 91 8.16 9.03 -3.87
C ARG A 91 7.58 8.37 -2.62
N GLN A 92 6.44 7.69 -2.74
CA GLN A 92 5.82 7.02 -1.59
C GLN A 92 6.72 5.89 -1.07
N PRO A 93 7.07 5.89 0.23
CA PRO A 93 7.86 4.82 0.82
C PRO A 93 7.09 3.51 0.70
N ASN A 94 7.80 2.41 0.41
CA ASN A 94 7.23 1.07 0.35
C ASN A 94 6.07 0.85 -0.65
N LEU A 95 5.91 1.71 -1.68
CA LEU A 95 4.94 1.48 -2.77
C LEU A 95 5.11 0.06 -3.37
N PRO A 96 4.13 -0.85 -3.22
CA PRO A 96 4.28 -2.24 -3.63
C PRO A 96 3.96 -2.38 -5.14
N ILE A 97 4.82 -1.82 -5.99
CA ILE A 97 4.66 -1.82 -7.43
C ILE A 97 5.68 -2.74 -8.11
N THR A 98 5.22 -3.51 -9.09
CA THR A 98 6.03 -4.42 -9.92
C THR A 98 6.28 -3.84 -11.30
N ALA A 99 7.22 -4.42 -12.05
CA ALA A 99 7.42 -4.06 -13.46
C ALA A 99 6.13 -4.21 -14.29
N ARG A 100 5.35 -5.27 -14.04
CA ARG A 100 4.08 -5.52 -14.71
C ARG A 100 3.05 -4.40 -14.45
N ASP A 101 2.94 -3.96 -13.21
CA ASP A 101 2.00 -2.87 -12.87
C ASP A 101 2.40 -1.57 -13.59
N ILE A 102 3.70 -1.31 -13.72
CA ILE A 102 4.22 -0.14 -14.45
C ILE A 102 3.94 -0.26 -15.95
N ASP A 103 4.08 -1.45 -16.53
CA ASP A 103 3.77 -1.67 -17.94
C ASP A 103 2.27 -1.57 -18.22
N GLN A 104 1.42 -1.97 -17.27
CA GLN A 104 -0.03 -1.73 -17.34
C GLN A 104 -0.34 -0.23 -17.25
N MET A 105 0.29 0.49 -16.32
CA MET A 105 0.17 1.95 -16.21
C MET A 105 0.60 2.66 -17.49
N ALA A 106 1.65 2.17 -18.16
CA ALA A 106 2.13 2.69 -19.45
C ALA A 106 1.11 2.54 -20.59
N GLN A 107 0.13 1.65 -20.43
CA GLN A 107 -0.91 1.35 -21.40
C GLN A 107 -2.29 1.87 -20.97
N ASP A 108 -2.39 2.51 -19.81
CA ASP A 108 -3.67 2.96 -19.25
C ASP A 108 -4.26 4.09 -20.09
N ALA A 109 -5.44 3.84 -20.66
CA ALA A 109 -6.13 4.82 -21.50
C ALA A 109 -6.46 6.13 -20.75
N SER A 110 -6.64 6.07 -19.43
CA SER A 110 -6.88 7.26 -18.61
C SER A 110 -5.67 8.19 -18.53
N LEU A 111 -4.48 7.73 -18.88
CA LEU A 111 -3.25 8.51 -18.88
C LEU A 111 -2.72 8.78 -20.30
N SER A 112 -3.48 8.41 -21.34
CA SER A 112 -3.09 8.50 -22.74
C SER A 112 -2.65 9.91 -23.17
N SER A 113 -3.26 10.96 -22.61
CA SER A 113 -2.88 12.36 -22.88
C SER A 113 -1.47 12.73 -22.40
N LEU A 114 -0.88 11.92 -21.52
CA LEU A 114 0.48 12.11 -21.01
C LEU A 114 1.52 11.35 -21.84
N HIS A 115 1.11 10.37 -22.65
CA HIS A 115 2.01 9.39 -23.27
C HIS A 115 3.03 10.02 -24.24
N SER A 116 2.68 11.12 -24.89
CA SER A 116 3.58 11.85 -25.79
C SER A 116 4.58 12.75 -25.07
N SER A 117 4.43 12.97 -23.76
CA SER A 117 5.31 13.86 -23.01
C SER A 117 6.63 13.20 -22.63
N ALA A 118 7.73 13.97 -22.69
CA ALA A 118 9.02 13.52 -22.19
C ALA A 118 8.99 13.21 -20.67
N ASP A 119 8.17 13.96 -19.92
CA ASP A 119 7.99 13.80 -18.47
C ASP A 119 7.39 12.45 -18.11
N TRP A 120 6.41 11.98 -18.89
CA TRP A 120 5.84 10.65 -18.72
C TRP A 120 6.87 9.55 -18.91
N ASN A 121 7.68 9.62 -19.97
CA ASN A 121 8.75 8.65 -20.21
C ASN A 121 9.78 8.64 -19.07
N ARG A 122 10.18 9.82 -18.58
CA ARG A 122 11.08 9.94 -17.42
C ARG A 122 10.47 9.33 -16.15
N PHE A 123 9.18 9.57 -15.92
CA PHE A 123 8.44 8.99 -14.80
C PHE A 123 8.44 7.45 -14.87
N LEU A 124 8.08 6.85 -16.01
CA LEU A 124 8.06 5.40 -16.17
C LEU A 124 9.44 4.76 -15.97
N VAL A 125 10.51 5.38 -16.51
CA VAL A 125 11.89 4.91 -16.30
C VAL A 125 12.25 4.92 -14.81
N SER A 126 11.95 6.00 -14.10
CA SER A 126 12.21 6.11 -12.65
C SER A 126 11.46 5.03 -11.86
N MET A 127 10.20 4.78 -12.21
CA MET A 127 9.39 3.73 -11.58
C MET A 127 9.98 2.34 -11.81
N ARG A 128 10.38 2.02 -13.06
CA ARG A 128 11.00 0.72 -13.39
C ARG A 128 12.32 0.51 -12.65
N GLN A 129 13.17 1.55 -12.58
CA GLN A 129 14.41 1.49 -11.81
C GLN A 129 14.15 1.26 -10.33
N THR A 130 13.16 1.93 -9.74
CA THR A 130 12.78 1.74 -8.34
C THR A 130 12.29 0.33 -8.07
N ALA A 131 11.43 -0.22 -8.93
CA ALA A 131 10.96 -1.60 -8.83
C ALA A 131 12.12 -2.61 -8.94
N ALA A 132 13.03 -2.42 -9.90
CA ALA A 132 14.19 -3.29 -10.08
C ALA A 132 15.14 -3.27 -8.87
N ARG A 133 15.43 -2.08 -8.31
CA ARG A 133 16.25 -1.95 -7.09
C ARG A 133 15.64 -2.72 -5.93
N ARG A 134 14.33 -2.63 -5.72
CA ARG A 134 13.64 -3.35 -4.64
C ARG A 134 13.68 -4.86 -4.82
N VAL A 135 13.53 -5.35 -6.06
CA VAL A 135 13.67 -6.79 -6.34
C VAL A 135 15.08 -7.25 -6.02
N ALA A 136 16.11 -6.50 -6.43
CA ALA A 136 17.50 -6.81 -6.13
C ALA A 136 17.79 -6.79 -4.62
N GLU A 137 17.31 -5.78 -3.89
CA GLU A 137 17.43 -5.70 -2.42
C GLU A 137 16.72 -6.85 -1.71
N ALA A 138 15.53 -7.22 -2.18
CA ALA A 138 14.78 -8.35 -1.62
C ALA A 138 15.50 -9.68 -1.87
N GLN A 139 16.05 -9.88 -3.07
CA GLN A 139 16.85 -11.06 -3.40
C GLN A 139 18.12 -11.15 -2.57
N ARG A 140 18.84 -10.03 -2.42
CA ARG A 140 20.04 -9.95 -1.58
C ARG A 140 19.71 -10.30 -0.12
N ALA A 141 18.68 -9.67 0.44
CA ALA A 141 18.26 -9.95 1.81
C ALA A 141 17.78 -11.40 1.99
N ALA A 142 17.13 -11.99 0.98
CA ALA A 142 16.73 -13.39 1.00
C ALA A 142 17.96 -14.33 0.97
N ALA A 143 18.98 -14.01 0.16
CA ALA A 143 20.22 -14.77 0.10
C ALA A 143 21.02 -14.69 1.41
N GLU A 144 21.18 -13.50 1.97
CA GLU A 144 21.83 -13.28 3.27
C GLU A 144 21.10 -14.05 4.38
N TRP A 145 19.77 -14.00 4.40
CA TRP A 145 18.96 -14.75 5.36
C TRP A 145 19.09 -16.26 5.16
N GLN A 146 19.09 -16.75 3.91
CA GLN A 146 19.25 -18.17 3.62
C GLN A 146 20.61 -18.69 4.07
N GLN A 147 21.68 -17.93 3.83
CA GLN A 147 23.03 -18.27 4.31
C GLN A 147 23.09 -18.30 5.84
N ALA A 148 22.52 -17.30 6.52
CA ALA A 148 22.46 -17.26 7.98
C ALA A 148 21.67 -18.45 8.56
N ALA A 149 20.55 -18.83 7.94
CA ALA A 149 19.73 -19.97 8.36
C ALA A 149 20.48 -21.30 8.17
N LEU A 150 21.21 -21.48 7.06
CA LEU A 150 22.03 -22.66 6.83
C LEU A 150 23.22 -22.74 7.81
N GLY A 151 23.83 -21.61 8.16
CA GLY A 151 24.87 -21.56 9.19
C GLY A 151 24.37 -21.90 10.60
N GLN A 152 23.06 -21.79 10.84
CA GLN A 152 22.37 -22.18 12.07
C GLN A 152 21.65 -23.53 11.94
N ALA A 153 21.99 -24.32 10.91
CA ALA A 153 21.45 -25.67 10.74
C ALA A 153 21.94 -26.58 11.86
N LEU A 154 21.00 -27.23 12.54
CA LEU A 154 21.30 -28.20 13.56
C LEU A 154 21.46 -29.59 12.95
N PRO A 155 22.34 -30.44 13.52
CA PRO A 155 22.51 -31.80 13.05
C PRO A 155 21.18 -32.56 13.18
N ALA A 156 20.95 -33.48 12.23
CA ALA A 156 19.82 -34.39 12.32
C ALA A 156 19.97 -35.23 13.60
N PRO A 157 18.90 -35.36 14.41
CA PRO A 157 18.98 -36.12 15.64
C PRO A 157 19.30 -37.59 15.33
N THR A 158 20.31 -38.13 15.99
CA THR A 158 20.76 -39.53 15.80
C THR A 158 19.88 -40.53 16.55
N LYS A 159 19.03 -40.06 17.46
CA LYS A 159 18.10 -40.88 18.25
C LYS A 159 16.72 -40.23 18.30
N PRO A 160 15.63 -41.01 18.27
CA PRO A 160 14.28 -40.51 18.52
C PRO A 160 14.21 -39.80 19.88
N GLY A 161 13.61 -38.60 19.92
CA GLY A 161 13.46 -37.81 21.14
C GLY A 161 14.69 -37.00 21.57
N ALA A 162 15.84 -37.15 20.90
CA ALA A 162 17.00 -36.28 21.12
C ALA A 162 16.89 -35.04 20.21
N PHE A 163 17.18 -33.86 20.75
CA PHE A 163 17.25 -32.62 19.97
C PHE A 163 18.54 -31.86 20.29
N ALA A 164 19.17 -31.31 19.27
CA ALA A 164 20.29 -30.39 19.47
C ALA A 164 19.76 -29.06 20.04
N VAL A 165 20.48 -28.51 21.02
CA VAL A 165 20.14 -27.21 21.62
C VAL A 165 20.33 -26.11 20.58
N ALA A 166 19.26 -25.39 20.27
CA ALA A 166 19.30 -24.23 19.40
C ALA A 166 19.80 -23.00 20.16
N GLN A 167 20.65 -22.21 19.49
CA GLN A 167 21.01 -20.87 19.95
C GLN A 167 19.85 -19.89 19.69
N PRO A 168 19.74 -18.79 20.46
CA PRO A 168 18.76 -17.74 20.18
C PRO A 168 18.90 -17.20 18.74
N GLY A 169 17.79 -17.13 18.00
CA GLY A 169 17.81 -16.84 16.57
C GLY A 169 16.92 -17.78 15.77
N PHE A 170 17.19 -17.91 14.46
CA PHE A 170 16.46 -18.83 13.58
C PHE A 170 17.25 -20.13 13.44
N ALA A 171 16.84 -21.17 14.15
CA ALA A 171 17.43 -22.49 14.01
C ALA A 171 16.74 -23.27 12.88
N LEU A 172 17.54 -23.85 11.98
CA LEU A 172 17.06 -24.72 10.91
C LEU A 172 17.12 -26.17 11.35
N TYR A 173 15.96 -26.81 11.39
CA TYR A 173 15.80 -28.22 11.71
C TYR A 173 15.34 -29.00 10.47
N TYR A 174 15.51 -30.32 10.53
CA TYR A 174 15.03 -31.25 9.51
C TYR A 174 14.23 -32.36 10.17
N ALA A 175 13.00 -32.56 9.72
CA ALA A 175 12.18 -33.69 10.11
C ALA A 175 12.20 -34.73 8.97
N PRO A 176 12.39 -36.03 9.27
CA PRO A 176 12.13 -37.08 8.29
C PRO A 176 10.61 -37.19 8.08
N VAL A 177 10.17 -37.11 6.82
CA VAL A 177 8.80 -37.42 6.41
C VAL A 177 8.90 -38.35 5.20
N ASP A 178 8.50 -39.60 5.39
CA ASP A 178 8.73 -40.70 4.45
C ASP A 178 10.21 -40.82 4.03
N THR A 179 10.50 -40.64 2.74
CA THR A 179 11.85 -40.71 2.16
C THR A 179 12.54 -39.35 2.06
N VAL A 180 11.88 -38.26 2.50
CA VAL A 180 12.36 -36.89 2.31
C VAL A 180 12.65 -36.22 3.65
N ARG A 181 13.71 -35.41 3.69
CA ARG A 181 13.99 -34.50 4.81
C ARG A 181 13.31 -33.16 4.56
N VAL A 182 12.33 -32.83 5.39
CA VAL A 182 11.59 -31.58 5.30
C VAL A 182 12.25 -30.54 6.22
N PRO A 183 12.79 -29.44 5.67
CA PRO A 183 13.34 -28.36 6.49
C PRO A 183 12.21 -27.57 7.16
N TYR A 184 12.41 -27.19 8.42
CA TYR A 184 11.55 -26.25 9.12
C TYR A 184 12.40 -25.32 10.00
N LEU A 185 11.92 -24.09 10.17
CA LEU A 185 12.62 -23.05 10.94
C LEU A 185 11.93 -22.80 12.26
N VAL A 186 12.74 -22.68 13.31
CA VAL A 186 12.28 -22.36 14.66
C VAL A 186 12.95 -21.06 15.09
N TYR A 187 12.15 -20.04 15.42
CA TYR A 187 12.68 -18.86 16.08
C TYR A 187 12.78 -19.09 17.59
N VAL A 188 13.99 -19.06 18.12
CA VAL A 188 14.29 -19.21 19.55
C VAL A 188 14.54 -17.81 20.14
N PRO A 189 13.66 -17.29 21.02
CA PRO A 189 13.88 -15.99 21.64
C PRO A 189 15.08 -16.05 22.60
N LYS A 190 15.77 -14.92 22.78
CA LYS A 190 16.90 -14.80 23.72
C LYS A 190 16.56 -15.16 25.16
N THR A 191 15.28 -15.05 25.52
CA THR A 191 14.75 -15.34 26.85
C THR A 191 14.26 -16.79 27.00
N TYR A 192 14.45 -17.63 25.99
CA TYR A 192 14.04 -19.02 26.03
C TYR A 192 14.85 -19.80 27.08
N ASN A 193 14.15 -20.58 27.91
CA ASN A 193 14.74 -21.46 28.91
C ASN A 193 14.21 -22.88 28.71
N LEU A 194 15.12 -23.83 28.52
CA LEU A 194 14.82 -25.26 28.28
C LEU A 194 14.10 -25.93 29.45
N THR A 195 14.23 -25.41 30.68
CA THR A 195 13.62 -26.01 31.88
C THR A 195 12.20 -25.53 32.15
N ARG A 196 11.65 -24.67 31.29
CA ARG A 196 10.30 -24.10 31.45
C ARG A 196 9.47 -24.36 30.19
N PRO A 197 8.20 -24.77 30.33
CA PRO A 197 7.29 -24.84 29.19
C PRO A 197 7.18 -23.48 28.49
N ALA A 198 7.22 -23.47 27.16
CA ALA A 198 7.07 -22.28 26.34
C ALA A 198 5.96 -22.51 25.30
N ALA A 199 5.17 -21.47 25.02
CA ALA A 199 4.19 -21.52 23.95
C ALA A 199 4.88 -21.65 22.58
N LEU A 200 4.40 -22.60 21.77
CA LEU A 200 4.85 -22.80 20.40
C LEU A 200 3.82 -22.20 19.44
N LEU A 201 4.26 -21.29 18.58
CA LEU A 201 3.48 -20.83 17.43
C LEU A 201 3.99 -21.52 16.17
N VAL A 202 3.13 -22.30 15.53
CA VAL A 202 3.46 -22.99 14.28
C VAL A 202 2.87 -22.20 13.11
N TYR A 203 3.71 -21.87 12.14
CA TYR A 203 3.29 -21.26 10.88
C TYR A 203 3.52 -22.23 9.73
N LEU A 204 2.45 -22.57 9.03
CA LEU A 204 2.48 -23.42 7.84
C LEU A 204 2.15 -22.54 6.64
N HIS A 205 3.02 -22.54 5.63
CA HIS A 205 2.72 -21.86 4.37
C HIS A 205 2.06 -22.85 3.39
N GLY A 206 1.06 -22.39 2.65
CA GLY A 206 0.45 -23.16 1.57
C GLY A 206 1.42 -23.37 0.39
N ALA A 207 1.13 -24.38 -0.44
CA ALA A 207 2.03 -24.94 -1.45
C ALA A 207 2.27 -24.09 -2.73
N LEU A 208 1.97 -22.78 -2.75
CA LEU A 208 1.96 -22.01 -4.01
C LEU A 208 2.99 -20.89 -4.16
N LEU A 209 3.98 -20.76 -3.26
CA LEU A 209 5.14 -19.90 -3.52
C LEU A 209 6.43 -20.61 -3.06
N ALA A 210 7.35 -20.77 -4.01
CA ALA A 210 8.63 -21.44 -3.82
C ALA A 210 9.43 -20.92 -2.61
N ARG A 211 10.29 -21.80 -2.08
CA ARG A 211 11.15 -21.75 -0.86
C ARG A 211 11.96 -20.46 -0.55
N ARG A 212 11.76 -19.35 -1.26
CA ARG A 212 12.59 -18.14 -1.20
C ARG A 212 12.04 -17.00 -0.31
N SER A 213 10.83 -17.13 0.26
CA SER A 213 10.14 -15.98 0.86
C SER A 213 9.75 -16.17 2.33
N PHE A 214 10.72 -16.37 3.21
CA PHE A 214 10.54 -16.16 4.67
C PHE A 214 11.15 -14.83 5.14
N GLY A 215 12.12 -14.27 4.40
CA GLY A 215 12.84 -13.04 4.76
C GLY A 215 11.98 -11.77 4.99
N PRO A 216 10.91 -11.50 4.21
CA PRO A 216 10.09 -10.30 4.42
C PRO A 216 9.22 -10.35 5.67
N LEU A 217 8.80 -11.55 6.11
CA LEU A 217 7.94 -11.72 7.28
C LEU A 217 8.70 -11.43 8.58
N THR A 218 9.99 -11.73 8.66
CA THR A 218 10.78 -11.67 9.91
C THR A 218 11.23 -10.25 10.31
N ARG A 219 11.34 -9.30 9.37
CA ARG A 219 11.65 -7.90 9.69
C ARG A 219 10.51 -7.18 10.42
N GLY A 220 9.26 -7.63 10.25
CA GLY A 220 8.10 -7.15 11.01
C GLY A 220 8.07 -7.60 12.47
N TRP A 221 8.81 -8.65 12.85
CA TRP A 221 8.77 -9.21 14.22
C TRP A 221 9.54 -8.37 15.25
N ARG A 222 10.48 -7.53 14.81
CA ARG A 222 11.29 -6.70 15.72
C ARG A 222 10.55 -5.47 16.25
N ARG A 223 9.41 -5.09 15.66
CA ARG A 223 8.58 -3.95 16.05
C ARG A 223 7.11 -4.26 15.76
N SER A 224 6.32 -4.43 16.82
CA SER A 224 4.85 -4.29 16.88
C SER A 224 4.01 -5.56 17.08
N ARG A 225 3.02 -5.38 17.95
CA ARG A 225 1.86 -6.24 18.21
C ARG A 225 1.14 -6.62 16.92
N PHE A 226 0.67 -7.86 16.91
CA PHE A 226 -0.17 -8.52 15.90
C PHE A 226 -1.13 -7.57 15.15
N LEU A 227 -1.02 -7.57 13.82
CA LEU A 227 -2.13 -7.64 12.85
C LEU A 227 -1.52 -8.10 11.50
N PRO A 228 -2.05 -9.13 10.83
CA PRO A 228 -1.57 -9.53 9.52
C PRO A 228 -2.11 -8.56 8.46
N ARG A 229 -1.27 -7.66 7.96
CA ARG A 229 -1.50 -7.09 6.62
C ARG A 229 -0.94 -8.08 5.60
N GLN A 230 -1.83 -8.88 5.03
CA GLN A 230 -1.57 -9.42 3.70
C GLN A 230 -1.25 -8.24 2.77
N PRO A 231 -0.25 -8.32 1.88
CA PRO A 231 -0.25 -7.46 0.71
C PRO A 231 -1.39 -7.96 -0.17
N SER A 232 -2.57 -7.37 0.00
CA SER A 232 -3.62 -7.44 -1.01
C SER A 232 -2.96 -7.04 -2.33
N ARG A 233 -2.89 -7.98 -3.28
CA ARG A 233 -2.56 -7.64 -4.67
C ARG A 233 -3.49 -6.50 -5.06
N MET A 234 -2.92 -5.38 -5.48
CA MET A 234 -3.70 -4.26 -5.99
C MET A 234 -4.40 -4.73 -7.27
N PRO A 235 -5.74 -4.65 -7.37
CA PRO A 235 -6.44 -4.85 -8.62
C PRO A 235 -6.30 -3.57 -9.45
N TRP A 236 -5.13 -3.35 -10.03
CA TRP A 236 -4.98 -2.38 -11.10
C TRP A 236 -5.73 -2.95 -12.30
N CYS A 237 -6.71 -2.20 -12.81
CA CYS A 237 -7.48 -2.51 -14.02
C CYS A 237 -8.54 -3.62 -13.89
N SER A 238 -9.61 -3.38 -13.12
CA SER A 238 -10.93 -3.95 -13.42
C SER A 238 -11.85 -2.83 -13.93
N THR A 239 -11.86 -2.59 -15.24
CA THR A 239 -12.96 -1.84 -15.86
C THR A 239 -14.25 -2.67 -15.73
N PRO A 240 -15.39 -2.08 -15.35
CA PRO A 240 -16.67 -2.75 -15.52
C PRO A 240 -16.98 -2.83 -17.02
N SER A 241 -17.02 -4.04 -17.58
CA SER A 241 -17.59 -4.26 -18.90
C SER A 241 -19.08 -3.92 -18.83
N ALA A 242 -19.48 -2.85 -19.50
CA ALA A 242 -20.88 -2.52 -19.71
C ALA A 242 -21.56 -3.66 -20.49
N GLY A 243 -22.40 -4.43 -19.80
CA GLY A 243 -23.31 -5.38 -20.42
C GLY A 243 -24.40 -4.62 -21.17
N SER A 244 -24.22 -4.44 -22.48
CA SER A 244 -25.30 -4.13 -23.40
C SER A 244 -25.74 -5.44 -24.06
N ARG A 245 -26.92 -5.95 -23.70
CA ARG A 245 -27.71 -6.78 -24.61
C ARG A 245 -29.07 -6.13 -24.79
N LEU A 246 -29.23 -5.63 -26.01
CA LEU A 246 -30.48 -5.22 -26.61
C LEU A 246 -31.45 -6.40 -26.62
N GLY A 247 -32.73 -6.08 -26.39
CA GLY A 247 -33.83 -6.95 -26.71
C GLY A 247 -33.97 -7.16 -28.22
N GLY A 248 -34.40 -8.36 -28.55
CA GLY A 248 -34.87 -8.86 -29.82
C GLY A 248 -35.53 -10.20 -29.53
#